data_AF-A0A382I7M4-F1
#
_entry.id   AF-A0A382I7M4-F1
#
_cell.length_a   1.000
_cell.length_b   1.000
_cell.length_c   1.000
_cell.angle_alpha   90.00
_cell.angle_beta   90.00
_cell.angle_gamma   90.00
#
_symmetry.space_group_name_H-M   'P 1'
#
loop_
_entity.id
_entity.type
_entity.pdbx_description
1 polymer ?
#
loop_
_entity_poly.entity_id
_entity_poly.type
_entity_poly.pdbx_seq_one_letter_code
_entity_poly.pdbx_strand_id
1 'polypeptide(L)'
;MKHKTAQKGFTLIELIAVMVILGILAAVLIPRLSTVQEGAYEVNAKQMYSAIQGHIQMQAQKAAITGAHGMETYPDPTNNGLSFYLDDWLKDYDAQHWTQVYVDNFNAGSESTDDPDAIYFIYHPHEAWTGAVTSNGTFGSGNRNPGLGIKKDIYYIEYWPVTSEAAKDDGYNYDNYHLALRRDNNAASGAHDCDLTVTDVNDGFVDNLYHCGADNLADDHTTVADETAGANVCTEHNS
;
A
#
# COMPACT_ATOMS: atom_id res chain seq x y z
N MET A 1 -42.93 48.86 36.22
CA MET A 1 -43.13 47.46 36.65
C MET A 1 -42.54 46.56 35.56
N LYS A 2 -41.55 45.71 35.87
CA LYS A 2 -40.93 44.79 34.90
C LYS A 2 -41.75 43.49 34.85
N HIS A 3 -42.42 43.23 33.73
CA HIS A 3 -43.07 41.93 33.49
C HIS A 3 -41.99 40.88 33.23
N LYS A 4 -41.87 39.88 34.12
CA LYS A 4 -41.13 38.65 33.83
C LYS A 4 -42.03 37.76 32.97
N THR A 5 -41.68 37.60 31.70
CA THR A 5 -42.29 36.59 30.83
C THR A 5 -41.91 35.20 31.33
N ALA A 6 -42.91 34.37 31.62
CA ALA A 6 -42.68 32.97 31.95
C ALA A 6 -42.15 32.24 30.70
N GLN A 7 -40.93 31.71 30.77
CA GLN A 7 -40.44 30.77 29.76
C GLN A 7 -41.33 29.52 29.81
N LYS A 8 -41.98 29.21 28.67
CA LYS A 8 -42.68 27.93 28.50
C LYS A 8 -41.63 26.82 28.54
N GLY A 9 -41.76 25.90 29.50
CA GLY A 9 -40.92 24.71 29.55
C GLY A 9 -41.18 23.79 28.36
N PHE A 10 -40.15 23.07 27.93
CA PHE A 10 -40.25 22.06 26.86
C PHE A 10 -41.29 20.99 27.22
N THR A 11 -42.10 20.57 26.25
CA THR A 11 -43.08 19.49 26.45
C THR A 11 -42.43 18.13 26.22
N LEU A 12 -42.97 17.09 26.88
CA LEU A 12 -42.47 15.71 26.72
C LEU A 12 -42.64 15.20 25.28
N ILE A 13 -43.70 15.64 24.57
CA ILE A 13 -43.93 15.25 23.18
C ILE A 13 -42.91 15.86 22.22
N GLU A 14 -42.46 17.10 22.44
CA GLU A 14 -41.39 17.72 21.65
C GLU A 14 -40.09 16.94 21.79
N LEU A 15 -39.78 16.48 23.00
CA LEU A 15 -38.57 15.70 23.25
C LEU A 15 -38.62 14.32 22.57
N ILE A 16 -39.78 13.65 22.59
CA ILE A 16 -39.96 12.37 21.87
C ILE A 16 -39.86 12.58 20.36
N ALA A 17 -40.48 13.61 19.80
CA ALA A 17 -40.42 13.90 18.37
C ALA A 17 -38.98 14.09 17.89
N VAL A 18 -38.16 14.80 18.67
CA VAL A 18 -36.73 14.99 18.37
C VAL A 18 -35.98 13.66 18.40
N MET A 19 -36.21 12.81 19.42
CA MET A 19 -35.56 11.50 19.51
C MET A 19 -35.92 10.59 18.33
N VAL A 20 -37.17 10.60 17.88
CA VAL A 20 -37.62 9.82 16.72
C VAL A 20 -36.94 10.33 15.45
N ILE A 21 -36.87 11.64 15.24
CA ILE A 21 -36.19 12.23 14.07
C ILE A 21 -34.70 11.86 14.09
N LEU A 22 -34.01 12.00 15.22
CA LEU A 22 -32.60 11.61 15.35
C LEU A 22 -32.40 10.11 15.13
N GLY A 23 -33.32 9.26 15.58
CA GLY A 23 -33.27 7.82 15.34
C GLY A 23 -33.37 7.46 13.86
N ILE A 24 -34.28 8.11 13.12
CA ILE A 24 -34.42 7.91 11.67
C ILE A 24 -33.18 8.40 10.92
N LEU A 25 -32.66 9.59 11.29
CA LEU A 25 -31.45 10.15 10.66
C LEU A 25 -30.23 9.24 10.88
N ALA A 26 -30.04 8.73 12.11
CA ALA A 26 -28.94 7.83 12.43
C ALA A 26 -29.01 6.52 11.62
N ALA A 27 -30.20 5.94 11.48
CA ALA A 27 -30.39 4.68 10.75
C ALA A 27 -29.99 4.77 9.27
N VAL A 28 -30.18 5.93 8.63
CA VAL A 28 -29.79 6.15 7.22
C VAL A 28 -28.32 6.59 7.09
N LEU A 29 -27.81 7.35 8.06
CA LEU A 29 -26.47 7.95 7.98
C LEU A 29 -25.36 6.93 8.28
N ILE A 30 -25.55 6.05 9.27
CA ILE A 30 -24.51 5.10 9.72
C ILE A 30 -24.01 4.19 8.59
N PRO A 31 -24.87 3.53 7.79
CA PRO A 31 -24.39 2.65 6.72
C PRO A 31 -23.59 3.39 5.65
N ARG A 32 -24.02 4.61 5.30
CA ARG A 32 -23.33 5.44 4.29
C ARG A 32 -21.97 5.93 4.78
N LEU A 33 -21.85 6.25 6.07
CA LEU A 33 -20.60 6.73 6.62
C LEU A 33 -19.47 5.69 6.49
N SER A 34 -19.76 4.41 6.75
CA SER A 34 -18.79 3.31 6.60
C SER A 34 -18.24 3.22 5.18
N THR A 35 -19.13 3.22 4.17
CA THR A 35 -18.73 3.12 2.76
C THR A 35 -17.90 4.32 2.29
N VAL A 36 -18.18 5.51 2.83
CA VAL A 36 -17.42 6.73 2.50
C VAL A 36 -16.03 6.69 3.13
N GLN A 37 -15.90 6.13 4.34
CA GLN A 37 -14.61 5.96 5.01
C GLN A 37 -13.72 4.97 4.25
N GLU A 38 -14.26 3.81 3.87
CA GLU A 38 -13.53 2.81 3.06
C GLU A 38 -13.03 3.42 1.73
N GLY A 39 -13.89 4.16 1.02
CA GLY A 39 -13.48 4.85 -0.21
C GLY A 39 -12.41 5.93 0.03
N ALA A 40 -12.41 6.59 1.20
CA ALA A 40 -11.39 7.57 1.55
C ALA A 40 -10.03 6.91 1.83
N TYR A 41 -10.02 5.73 2.45
CA TYR A 41 -8.81 4.95 2.69
C TYR A 41 -8.15 4.53 1.38
N GLU A 42 -8.95 4.00 0.45
CA GLU A 42 -8.45 3.63 -0.87
C GLU A 42 -7.85 4.83 -1.62
N VAL A 43 -8.55 5.97 -1.61
CA VAL A 43 -8.03 7.20 -2.24
C VAL A 43 -6.71 7.66 -1.61
N ASN A 44 -6.55 7.53 -0.28
CA ASN A 44 -5.29 7.84 0.39
C ASN A 44 -4.16 6.93 -0.12
N ALA A 45 -4.41 5.62 -0.21
CA ALA A 45 -3.43 4.66 -0.72
C ALA A 45 -3.04 4.94 -2.18
N LYS A 46 -4.00 5.29 -3.05
CA LYS A 46 -3.75 5.69 -4.46
C LYS A 46 -2.89 6.96 -4.57
N GLN A 47 -3.13 7.94 -3.70
CA GLN A 47 -2.32 9.16 -3.65
C GLN A 47 -0.88 8.84 -3.26
N MET A 48 -0.70 7.95 -2.27
CA MET A 48 0.61 7.50 -1.85
C MET A 48 1.34 6.74 -2.97
N TYR A 49 0.65 5.83 -3.65
CA TYR A 49 1.19 5.12 -4.82
C TYR A 49 1.72 6.09 -5.87
N SER A 50 0.92 7.10 -6.23
CA SER A 50 1.31 8.10 -7.23
C SER A 50 2.51 8.93 -6.78
N ALA A 51 2.60 9.25 -5.49
CA ALA A 51 3.73 9.99 -4.92
C ALA A 51 5.02 9.16 -4.96
N ILE A 52 4.95 7.88 -4.57
CA ILE A 52 6.07 6.94 -4.59
C ILE A 52 6.53 6.69 -6.02
N GLN A 53 5.62 6.43 -6.96
CA GLN A 53 5.93 6.26 -8.37
C GLN A 53 6.68 7.48 -8.93
N GLY A 54 6.19 8.69 -8.64
CA GLY A 54 6.86 9.93 -9.05
C GLY A 54 8.26 10.07 -8.45
N HIS A 55 8.46 9.67 -7.20
CA HIS A 55 9.77 9.70 -6.55
C HIS A 55 10.76 8.70 -7.19
N ILE A 56 10.32 7.47 -7.40
CA ILE A 56 11.11 6.40 -8.03
C ILE A 56 11.60 6.86 -9.41
N GLN A 57 10.72 7.44 -10.22
CA GLN A 57 11.04 8.00 -11.54
C GLN A 57 12.05 9.16 -11.47
N MET A 58 11.94 10.04 -10.48
CA MET A 58 12.94 11.10 -10.26
C MET A 58 14.31 10.54 -9.86
N GLN A 59 14.36 9.49 -9.04
CA GLN A 59 15.62 8.82 -8.68
C GLN A 59 16.27 8.18 -9.91
N ALA A 60 15.47 7.51 -10.75
CA ALA A 60 15.95 6.92 -12.00
C ALA A 60 16.54 7.97 -12.95
N GLN A 61 15.84 9.10 -13.15
CA GLN A 61 16.36 10.22 -13.95
C GLN A 61 17.64 10.83 -13.36
N LYS A 62 17.71 10.98 -12.05
CA LYS A 62 18.92 11.45 -11.36
C LYS A 62 20.08 10.47 -11.57
N ALA A 63 19.82 9.16 -11.51
CA ALA A 63 20.83 8.14 -11.77
C ALA A 63 21.32 8.19 -13.23
N ALA A 64 20.42 8.40 -14.20
CA ALA A 64 20.79 8.59 -15.60
C ALA A 64 21.69 9.82 -15.82
N ILE A 65 21.38 10.95 -15.17
CA ILE A 65 22.15 12.19 -15.31
C ILE A 65 23.53 12.09 -14.64
N THR A 66 23.60 11.43 -13.49
CA THR A 66 24.83 11.35 -12.68
C THR A 66 25.71 10.14 -13.01
N GLY A 67 25.12 9.12 -13.61
CA GLY A 67 25.79 7.90 -14.06
C GLY A 67 26.64 8.11 -15.31
N ALA A 68 27.55 7.18 -15.56
CA ALA A 68 28.50 7.26 -16.68
C ALA A 68 27.86 7.04 -18.06
N HIS A 69 26.68 6.41 -18.11
CA HIS A 69 26.10 5.86 -19.35
C HIS A 69 24.74 6.46 -19.74
N GLY A 70 24.19 7.41 -18.98
CA GLY A 70 22.90 8.02 -19.30
C GLY A 70 21.69 7.08 -19.10
N MET A 71 21.89 5.98 -18.37
CA MET A 71 20.90 4.92 -18.18
C MET A 71 20.11 5.16 -16.91
N GLU A 72 18.79 5.02 -17.00
CA GLU A 72 17.91 5.01 -15.83
C GLU A 72 18.18 3.74 -15.02
N THR A 73 18.40 3.92 -13.71
CA THR A 73 18.54 2.80 -12.78
C THR A 73 17.72 3.09 -11.54
N TYR A 74 17.01 2.07 -11.08
CA TYR A 74 16.07 2.15 -9.98
C TYR A 74 16.76 1.73 -8.67
N PRO A 75 16.46 2.41 -7.55
CA PRO A 75 17.20 2.21 -6.30
C PRO A 75 16.88 0.86 -5.64
N ASP A 76 17.92 0.10 -5.32
CA ASP A 76 17.83 -1.07 -4.45
C ASP A 76 17.66 -0.66 -2.97
N PRO A 77 16.54 -1.04 -2.32
CA PRO A 77 16.20 -0.52 -1.02
C PRO A 77 16.89 -1.25 0.16
N THR A 78 18.21 -1.14 0.23
CA THR A 78 19.07 -1.84 1.20
C THR A 78 18.95 -1.44 2.68
N ASN A 79 18.15 -0.42 3.03
CA ASN A 79 18.03 0.06 4.41
C ASN A 79 16.79 -0.50 5.11
N ASN A 80 17.02 -1.29 6.17
CA ASN A 80 15.97 -1.93 6.96
C ASN A 80 15.40 -1.09 8.11
N GLY A 81 15.78 0.20 8.22
CA GLY A 81 15.27 1.09 9.25
C GLY A 81 13.75 1.28 9.15
N LEU A 82 13.05 1.30 10.29
CA LEU A 82 11.61 1.61 10.32
C LEU A 82 11.36 2.96 9.64
N SER A 83 10.49 2.97 8.64
CA SER A 83 10.08 4.16 7.88
C SER A 83 11.23 4.93 7.21
N PHE A 84 12.41 4.33 7.01
CA PHE A 84 13.55 5.03 6.41
C PHE A 84 13.23 5.62 5.02
N TYR A 85 12.63 4.82 4.13
CA TYR A 85 12.27 5.25 2.79
C TYR A 85 11.01 6.13 2.78
N LEU A 86 10.10 5.95 3.73
CA LEU A 86 9.00 6.92 3.92
C LEU A 86 9.56 8.30 4.28
N ASP A 87 10.51 8.38 5.21
CA ASP A 87 11.13 9.64 5.66
C ASP A 87 12.06 10.25 4.60
N ASP A 88 12.73 9.44 3.78
CA ASP A 88 13.63 9.89 2.72
C ASP A 88 12.89 10.31 1.45
N TRP A 89 11.88 9.52 1.03
CA TRP A 89 11.21 9.71 -0.25
C TRP A 89 10.02 10.66 -0.15
N LEU A 90 9.37 10.71 1.00
CA LEU A 90 8.16 11.48 1.21
C LEU A 90 8.39 12.56 2.26
N LYS A 91 8.08 13.79 1.87
CA LYS A 91 8.25 14.95 2.75
C LYS A 91 7.19 15.01 3.84
N ASP A 92 5.94 14.68 3.48
CA ASP A 92 4.78 14.79 4.34
C ASP A 92 3.93 13.52 4.15
N TYR A 93 3.90 12.67 5.17
CA TYR A 93 3.04 11.50 5.22
C TYR A 93 2.49 11.31 6.63
N ASP A 94 1.40 10.55 6.76
CA ASP A 94 0.81 10.26 8.07
C ASP A 94 1.56 9.12 8.75
N ALA A 95 2.60 9.47 9.52
CA ALA A 95 3.43 8.50 10.23
C ALA A 95 2.69 7.68 11.31
N GLN A 96 1.45 8.03 11.64
CA GLN A 96 0.63 7.22 12.54
C GLN A 96 -0.06 6.07 11.81
N HIS A 97 -0.36 6.22 10.52
CA HIS A 97 -1.13 5.26 9.73
C HIS A 97 -0.35 4.68 8.55
N TRP A 98 0.90 5.11 8.35
CA TRP A 98 1.81 4.55 7.36
C TRP A 98 3.05 3.98 8.04
N THR A 99 3.49 2.83 7.59
CA THR A 99 4.73 2.18 8.05
C THR A 99 5.39 1.46 6.89
N GLN A 100 6.70 1.21 6.99
CA GLN A 100 7.42 0.41 6.03
C GLN A 100 7.86 -0.93 6.63
N VAL A 101 7.80 -1.98 5.81
CA VAL A 101 8.44 -3.27 6.08
C VAL A 101 9.40 -3.59 4.94
N TYR A 102 10.44 -4.33 5.27
CA TYR A 102 11.55 -4.66 4.38
C TYR A 102 11.71 -6.19 4.28
N VAL A 103 12.14 -6.65 3.10
CA VAL A 103 12.56 -8.03 2.83
C VAL A 103 13.96 -7.99 2.25
N ASP A 104 14.88 -8.78 2.82
CA ASP A 104 16.23 -8.95 2.30
C ASP A 104 16.28 -10.01 1.19
N ASN A 105 17.12 -9.79 0.17
CA ASN A 105 17.38 -10.74 -0.92
C ASN A 105 16.08 -11.29 -1.53
N PHE A 106 15.17 -10.40 -1.91
CA PHE A 106 13.88 -10.76 -2.47
C PHE A 106 14.07 -11.31 -3.89
N ASN A 107 13.86 -12.61 -4.05
CA ASN A 107 13.83 -13.24 -5.37
C ASN A 107 12.52 -12.87 -6.09
N ALA A 108 12.54 -11.69 -6.73
CA ALA A 108 11.44 -11.18 -7.54
C ALA A 108 11.23 -11.96 -8.84
N GLY A 109 12.12 -12.88 -9.21
CA GLY A 109 12.18 -13.39 -10.59
C GLY A 109 12.68 -12.32 -11.56
N SER A 110 13.62 -11.48 -11.14
CA SER A 110 14.36 -10.60 -12.06
C SER A 110 15.36 -11.41 -12.90
N GLU A 111 15.77 -10.88 -14.07
CA GLU A 111 16.79 -11.54 -14.88
C GLU A 111 18.21 -11.51 -14.27
N SER A 112 18.47 -10.57 -13.35
CA SER A 112 19.71 -10.57 -12.56
C SER A 112 19.62 -11.59 -11.41
N THR A 113 20.74 -12.26 -11.12
CA THR A 113 20.88 -13.12 -9.93
C THR A 113 21.17 -12.35 -8.65
N ASP A 114 21.16 -11.02 -8.71
CA ASP A 114 21.60 -10.15 -7.61
C ASP A 114 20.49 -9.88 -6.57
N ASP A 115 19.39 -10.66 -6.60
CA ASP A 115 18.28 -10.70 -5.63
C ASP A 115 18.10 -9.37 -4.86
N PRO A 116 17.41 -8.37 -5.45
CA PRO A 116 17.28 -7.06 -4.82
C PRO A 116 16.49 -7.13 -3.52
N ASP A 117 16.60 -6.09 -2.70
CA ASP A 117 15.71 -5.97 -1.56
C ASP A 117 14.33 -5.44 -1.98
N ALA A 118 13.31 -5.72 -1.15
CA ALA A 118 11.95 -5.23 -1.37
C ALA A 118 11.43 -4.39 -0.20
N ILE A 119 10.63 -3.37 -0.50
CA ILE A 119 9.91 -2.57 0.50
C ILE A 119 8.40 -2.72 0.30
N TYR A 120 7.70 -2.83 1.42
CA TYR A 120 6.25 -2.72 1.50
C TYR A 120 5.87 -1.50 2.32
N PHE A 121 5.17 -0.55 1.72
CA PHE A 121 4.59 0.62 2.38
C PHE A 121 3.14 0.32 2.76
N ILE A 122 2.84 0.34 4.05
CA ILE A 122 1.61 -0.23 4.59
C ILE A 122 0.77 0.90 5.13
N TYR A 123 -0.47 0.96 4.67
CA TYR A 123 -1.49 1.84 5.20
C TYR A 123 -2.41 1.10 6.15
N HIS A 124 -2.50 1.59 7.39
CA HIS A 124 -3.27 1.02 8.48
C HIS A 124 -4.15 2.09 9.14
N PRO A 125 -5.38 2.32 8.65
CA PRO A 125 -6.20 3.45 9.12
C PRO A 125 -6.84 3.26 10.52
N HIS A 126 -6.79 2.05 11.08
CA HIS A 126 -7.52 1.72 12.31
C HIS A 126 -6.66 1.67 13.57
N GLU A 127 -5.35 1.50 13.44
CA GLU A 127 -4.45 1.38 14.58
C GLU A 127 -3.04 1.76 14.16
N ALA A 128 -2.35 2.56 14.98
CA ALA A 128 -0.96 2.86 14.74
C ALA A 128 -0.07 1.63 14.95
N TRP A 129 0.93 1.48 14.10
CA TRP A 129 1.89 0.39 14.18
C TRP A 129 2.63 0.36 15.51
N THR A 130 2.74 -0.83 16.10
CA THR A 130 3.56 -1.07 17.29
C THR A 130 4.66 -2.11 17.01
N GLY A 131 5.70 -2.16 17.84
CA GLY A 131 6.78 -3.15 17.66
C GLY A 131 7.82 -2.82 16.59
N ALA A 132 8.79 -3.72 16.42
CA ALA A 132 9.88 -3.57 15.45
C ALA A 132 9.51 -4.16 14.09
N VAL A 133 10.09 -3.63 13.01
CA VAL A 133 9.99 -4.21 11.67
C VAL A 133 10.62 -5.59 11.68
N THR A 134 9.89 -6.57 11.15
CA THR A 134 10.44 -7.88 10.81
C THR A 134 11.04 -7.78 9.41
N SER A 135 12.30 -8.15 9.24
CA SER A 135 13.01 -8.19 7.96
C SER A 135 12.48 -9.26 6.96
N ASN A 136 11.24 -9.70 7.12
CA ASN A 136 10.68 -10.85 6.40
C ASN A 136 9.38 -10.47 5.65
N GLY A 137 9.10 -9.19 5.40
CA GLY A 137 7.90 -8.80 4.65
C GLY A 137 6.59 -8.98 5.44
N THR A 138 6.68 -9.18 6.77
CA THR A 138 5.52 -9.51 7.59
C THR A 138 4.92 -8.30 8.34
N PHE A 139 3.59 -8.11 8.31
CA PHE A 139 2.80 -7.13 9.10
C PHE A 139 2.66 -7.48 10.61
N GLY A 140 3.53 -8.37 11.09
CA GLY A 140 3.60 -8.85 12.47
C GLY A 140 3.99 -10.33 12.54
N SER A 141 5.15 -10.64 13.15
CA SER A 141 5.57 -12.03 13.38
C SER A 141 5.50 -12.38 14.86
N GLY A 142 4.42 -13.05 15.23
CA GLY A 142 4.23 -13.74 16.51
C GLY A 142 4.13 -12.85 17.76
N ASN A 143 3.86 -13.51 18.90
CA ASN A 143 3.65 -12.90 20.23
C ASN A 143 4.83 -12.04 20.78
N ARG A 144 5.90 -11.82 20.02
CA ARG A 144 7.08 -11.05 20.45
C ARG A 144 7.28 -9.75 19.66
N ASN A 145 6.54 -9.52 18.58
CA ASN A 145 6.69 -8.31 17.77
C ASN A 145 5.30 -7.88 17.24
N PRO A 146 4.45 -7.28 18.10
CA PRO A 146 3.07 -7.01 17.72
C PRO A 146 3.06 -5.86 16.73
N GLY A 147 3.01 -6.14 15.42
CA GLY A 147 2.81 -5.14 14.37
C GLY A 147 1.44 -4.46 14.52
N LEU A 148 0.46 -4.89 13.74
CA LEU A 148 -0.94 -4.44 13.84
C LEU A 148 -1.80 -5.46 14.58
N GLY A 149 -2.58 -4.99 15.56
CA GLY A 149 -3.62 -5.77 16.23
C GLY A 149 -4.95 -5.74 15.47
N ILE A 150 -5.24 -4.66 14.75
CA ILE A 150 -6.40 -4.50 13.86
C ILE A 150 -5.96 -4.59 12.40
N LYS A 151 -6.42 -5.63 11.72
CA LYS A 151 -6.06 -5.94 10.32
C LYS A 151 -7.25 -5.77 9.37
N LYS A 152 -7.91 -4.60 9.45
CA LYS A 152 -9.04 -4.25 8.60
C LYS A 152 -8.65 -3.08 7.71
N ASP A 153 -9.19 -3.05 6.49
CA ASP A 153 -8.99 -1.98 5.52
C ASP A 153 -7.50 -1.63 5.33
N ILE A 154 -6.65 -2.66 5.29
CA ILE A 154 -5.22 -2.51 5.07
C ILE A 154 -4.96 -2.41 3.57
N TYR A 155 -4.09 -1.48 3.21
CA TYR A 155 -3.56 -1.35 1.86
C TYR A 155 -2.05 -1.42 1.95
N TYR A 156 -1.40 -1.97 0.93
CA TYR A 156 0.05 -1.94 0.87
C TYR A 156 0.54 -1.68 -0.54
N ILE A 157 1.62 -0.92 -0.62
CA ILE A 157 2.34 -0.62 -1.86
C ILE A 157 3.64 -1.40 -1.82
N GLU A 158 3.86 -2.20 -2.83
CA GLU A 158 5.04 -3.04 -2.94
C GLU A 158 6.01 -2.47 -3.98
N TYR A 159 7.30 -2.49 -3.68
CA TYR A 159 8.36 -1.97 -4.53
C TYR A 159 9.63 -2.82 -4.45
N TRP A 160 10.20 -3.10 -5.62
CA TRP A 160 11.56 -3.61 -5.79
C TRP A 160 12.08 -3.25 -7.18
N PRO A 161 13.38 -3.00 -7.37
CA PRO A 161 13.94 -2.85 -8.70
C PRO A 161 13.96 -4.21 -9.44
N VAL A 162 13.97 -4.16 -10.76
CA VAL A 162 14.02 -5.35 -11.61
C VAL A 162 15.00 -5.09 -12.74
N THR A 163 15.84 -6.08 -13.02
CA THR A 163 16.73 -6.13 -14.18
C THR A 163 16.03 -6.84 -15.33
N SER A 164 16.01 -6.22 -16.52
CA SER A 164 15.61 -6.81 -17.79
C SER A 164 16.72 -7.67 -18.41
N GLU A 165 16.37 -8.56 -19.34
CA GLU A 165 17.36 -9.38 -20.05
C GLU A 165 18.35 -8.52 -20.84
N ALA A 166 17.89 -7.43 -21.46
CA ALA A 166 18.75 -6.51 -22.21
C ALA A 166 19.81 -5.84 -21.31
N ALA A 167 19.41 -5.41 -20.11
CA ALA A 167 20.34 -4.82 -19.16
C ALA A 167 21.37 -5.84 -18.67
N LYS A 168 20.95 -7.06 -18.37
CA LYS A 168 21.86 -8.15 -17.97
C LYS A 168 22.86 -8.51 -19.06
N ASP A 169 22.43 -8.60 -20.31
CA ASP A 169 23.31 -8.83 -21.48
C ASP A 169 24.37 -7.75 -21.62
N ASP A 170 24.03 -6.51 -21.29
CA ASP A 170 24.92 -5.36 -21.29
C ASP A 170 25.71 -5.18 -19.97
N GLY A 171 25.48 -6.04 -18.97
CA GLY A 171 26.18 -6.04 -17.67
C GLY A 171 25.68 -4.97 -16.68
N TYR A 172 24.43 -4.55 -16.81
CA TYR A 172 23.74 -3.60 -15.92
C TYR A 172 22.65 -4.30 -15.11
N ASN A 173 22.34 -3.72 -13.95
CA ASN A 173 21.24 -4.16 -13.09
C ASN A 173 20.23 -3.02 -12.89
N TYR A 174 19.00 -3.39 -12.57
CA TYR A 174 17.95 -2.49 -12.07
C TYR A 174 17.56 -1.38 -13.05
N ASP A 175 17.47 -1.70 -14.32
CA ASP A 175 17.01 -0.79 -15.38
C ASP A 175 15.48 -0.63 -15.43
N ASN A 176 14.75 -1.45 -14.65
CA ASN A 176 13.30 -1.35 -14.48
C ASN A 176 12.94 -1.58 -13.00
N TYR A 177 11.64 -1.64 -12.68
CA TYR A 177 11.15 -1.84 -11.32
C TYR A 177 9.78 -2.52 -11.33
N HIS A 178 9.36 -3.02 -10.18
CA HIS A 178 7.98 -3.37 -9.89
C HIS A 178 7.41 -2.34 -8.92
N LEU A 179 6.15 -1.98 -9.12
CA LEU A 179 5.40 -1.19 -8.17
C LEU A 179 3.94 -1.63 -8.22
N ALA A 180 3.30 -1.91 -7.10
CA ALA A 180 1.88 -2.24 -7.12
C ALA A 180 1.17 -1.80 -5.85
N LEU A 181 -0.10 -1.43 -5.99
CA LEU A 181 -0.99 -1.18 -4.87
C LEU A 181 -1.98 -2.33 -4.72
N ARG A 182 -1.90 -3.01 -3.58
CA ARG A 182 -2.81 -4.09 -3.20
C ARG A 182 -3.69 -3.67 -2.03
N ARG A 183 -4.91 -4.20 -2.02
CA ARG A 183 -5.80 -4.16 -0.87
C ARG A 183 -5.79 -5.53 -0.22
N ASP A 184 -5.41 -5.59 1.04
CA ASP A 184 -5.59 -6.79 1.87
C ASP A 184 -7.09 -6.90 2.19
N ASN A 185 -7.79 -7.77 1.46
CA ASN A 185 -9.24 -7.88 1.48
C ASN A 185 -9.71 -9.25 1.94
N ASN A 186 -9.99 -9.37 3.22
CA ASN A 186 -10.82 -10.43 3.75
C ASN A 186 -12.27 -9.95 3.97
N ALA A 187 -13.05 -9.93 2.88
CA ALA A 187 -14.49 -9.74 2.95
C ALA A 187 -15.17 -10.99 3.60
N ALA A 188 -15.40 -10.92 4.91
CA ALA A 188 -16.53 -11.56 5.60
C ALA A 188 -16.66 -13.10 5.59
N SER A 189 -15.58 -13.88 5.76
CA SER A 189 -15.70 -15.28 6.18
C SER A 189 -14.87 -15.57 7.43
N GLY A 190 -15.31 -16.54 8.25
CA GLY A 190 -14.71 -16.89 9.55
C GLY A 190 -13.29 -17.47 9.50
N ALA A 191 -12.59 -17.30 8.38
CA ALA A 191 -11.17 -17.51 8.20
C ALA A 191 -10.55 -16.15 7.86
N HIS A 192 -10.37 -15.33 8.90
CA HIS A 192 -9.44 -14.20 8.85
C HIS A 192 -8.05 -14.80 8.95
N ASP A 193 -7.33 -15.01 7.85
CA ASP A 193 -5.90 -15.29 8.00
C ASP A 193 -5.17 -14.00 8.37
N CYS A 194 -5.58 -12.86 7.78
CA CYS A 194 -4.89 -11.58 7.94
C CYS A 194 -3.37 -11.81 7.99
N ASP A 195 -2.93 -12.73 7.14
CA ASP A 195 -1.58 -13.23 7.11
C ASP A 195 -0.90 -12.62 5.89
N LEU A 196 0.34 -13.01 5.71
CA LEU A 196 1.30 -12.29 4.88
C LEU A 196 1.60 -13.08 3.64
N THR A 197 0.70 -14.00 3.33
CA THR A 197 0.77 -14.79 2.12
C THR A 197 0.05 -14.01 1.05
N VAL A 198 0.84 -13.43 0.14
CA VAL A 198 0.35 -12.86 -1.11
C VAL A 198 -0.41 -13.98 -1.82
N THR A 199 -1.73 -13.96 -1.68
CA THR A 199 -2.65 -14.84 -2.38
C THR A 199 -3.63 -13.93 -3.09
N ASP A 200 -3.56 -13.88 -4.42
CA ASP A 200 -4.30 -12.89 -5.21
C ASP A 200 -5.82 -12.99 -5.05
N VAL A 201 -6.30 -14.13 -4.56
CA VAL A 201 -7.70 -14.37 -4.17
C VAL A 201 -8.16 -13.44 -3.04
N ASN A 202 -7.24 -13.03 -2.15
CA ASN A 202 -7.50 -12.22 -0.97
C ASN A 202 -6.85 -10.82 -1.05
N ASP A 203 -5.76 -10.69 -1.82
CA ASP A 203 -4.93 -9.48 -1.92
C ASP A 203 -4.94 -8.88 -3.33
N GLY A 204 -6.12 -8.48 -3.80
CA GLY A 204 -6.31 -7.95 -5.15
C GLY A 204 -5.69 -6.57 -5.37
N PHE A 205 -5.26 -6.31 -6.61
CA PHE A 205 -4.82 -4.99 -7.04
C PHE A 205 -5.94 -3.96 -6.99
N VAL A 206 -5.59 -2.74 -6.61
CA VAL A 206 -6.52 -1.62 -6.56
C VAL A 206 -6.49 -0.89 -7.90
N ASP A 207 -7.61 -0.85 -8.62
CA ASP A 207 -7.79 -0.09 -9.87
C ASP A 207 -6.73 -0.35 -10.96
N ASN A 208 -6.11 -1.54 -10.98
CA ASN A 208 -4.96 -1.85 -11.83
C ASN A 208 -3.78 -0.86 -11.66
N LEU A 209 -3.59 -0.34 -10.45
CA LEU A 209 -2.43 0.47 -10.10
C LEU A 209 -1.27 -0.44 -9.80
N TYR A 210 -0.61 -0.85 -10.85
CA TYR A 210 0.64 -1.57 -10.81
C TYR A 210 1.51 -1.22 -12.02
N HIS A 211 2.78 -1.57 -11.92
CA HIS A 211 3.84 -1.44 -12.90
C HIS A 211 4.67 -2.71 -12.79
N CYS A 212 4.84 -3.43 -13.91
CA CYS A 212 5.66 -4.63 -13.96
C CYS A 212 6.90 -4.37 -14.82
N GLY A 213 8.07 -4.52 -14.23
CA GLY A 213 9.34 -4.46 -14.95
C GLY A 213 9.80 -5.84 -15.40
N ALA A 214 10.54 -5.86 -16.52
CA ALA A 214 11.28 -7.02 -17.06
C ALA A 214 10.49 -8.09 -17.84
N ASP A 215 9.28 -7.82 -18.31
CA ASP A 215 8.65 -8.59 -19.40
C ASP A 215 9.04 -8.12 -20.81
N ASN A 216 10.00 -7.17 -20.95
CA ASN A 216 10.46 -6.62 -22.24
C ASN A 216 9.34 -6.08 -23.19
N LEU A 217 8.09 -6.00 -22.73
CA LEU A 217 6.95 -5.51 -23.48
C LEU A 217 6.66 -4.05 -23.12
N ALA A 218 5.63 -3.49 -23.76
CA ALA A 218 5.00 -2.29 -23.22
C ALA A 218 4.40 -2.62 -21.86
N ASP A 219 4.15 -1.62 -21.00
CA ASP A 219 3.31 -1.77 -19.80
C ASP A 219 1.86 -2.16 -20.21
N ASP A 220 1.68 -3.38 -20.70
CA ASP A 220 0.48 -3.89 -21.37
C ASP A 220 -0.12 -5.11 -20.67
N HIS A 221 0.52 -5.54 -19.59
CA HIS A 221 0.01 -6.53 -18.64
C HIS A 221 -0.18 -7.91 -19.28
N THR A 222 0.70 -8.29 -20.21
CA THR A 222 0.67 -9.62 -20.82
C THR A 222 1.92 -10.43 -20.48
N THR A 223 1.76 -11.58 -19.82
CA THR A 223 2.88 -12.51 -19.60
C THR A 223 3.18 -13.24 -20.90
N VAL A 224 4.39 -13.11 -21.42
CA VAL A 224 4.92 -14.09 -22.37
C VAL A 224 5.67 -15.14 -21.57
N ALA A 225 5.20 -16.39 -21.62
CA ALA A 225 5.78 -17.51 -20.87
C ALA A 225 7.25 -17.87 -21.26
N ASP A 226 7.86 -17.14 -22.20
CA ASP A 226 9.10 -17.50 -22.87
C ASP A 226 10.21 -16.43 -22.76
N GLU A 227 9.98 -15.27 -22.15
CA GLU A 227 10.94 -14.15 -22.21
C GLU A 227 11.97 -14.15 -21.09
N THR A 228 11.72 -14.92 -20.03
CA THR A 228 12.64 -15.14 -18.92
C THR A 228 12.36 -16.53 -18.35
N ALA A 229 13.38 -17.36 -18.16
CA ALA A 229 13.19 -18.70 -17.61
C ALA A 229 12.94 -18.61 -16.09
N GLY A 230 11.73 -18.21 -15.69
CA GLY A 230 11.31 -18.10 -14.29
C GLY A 230 11.08 -16.68 -13.77
N ALA A 231 10.92 -15.64 -14.59
CA ALA A 231 10.46 -14.36 -14.05
C ALA A 231 8.99 -14.46 -13.65
N ASN A 232 8.77 -14.36 -12.34
CA ASN A 232 7.43 -14.39 -11.78
C ASN A 232 6.83 -12.98 -11.64
N VAL A 233 7.64 -11.91 -11.80
CA VAL A 233 7.21 -10.51 -11.56
C VAL A 233 5.89 -10.20 -12.27
N CYS A 234 5.76 -10.54 -13.56
CA CYS A 234 4.53 -10.23 -14.30
C CYS A 234 3.45 -11.31 -14.21
N THR A 235 3.81 -12.52 -13.78
CA THR A 235 2.82 -13.56 -13.46
C THR A 235 2.03 -13.25 -12.20
N GLU A 236 2.61 -12.48 -11.26
CA GLU A 236 1.93 -12.00 -10.05
C GLU A 236 0.76 -11.03 -10.35
N HIS A 237 0.68 -10.50 -11.58
CA HIS A 237 -0.39 -9.56 -11.99
C HIS A 237 -1.54 -10.22 -12.78
N ASN A 238 -1.41 -11.51 -13.16
CA ASN A 238 -2.32 -12.20 -14.10
C ASN A 238 -3.34 -13.16 -13.46
N SER A 239 -3.54 -13.05 -12.15
CA SER A 239 -4.38 -13.92 -11.31
C SER A 239 -5.73 -13.30 -10.96
#